data_AF-A0A927JM01-F1
#
_entry.id   AF-A0A927JM01-F1
#
_cell.length_a   1.000
_cell.length_b   1.000
_cell.length_c   1.000
_cell.angle_alpha   90.00
_cell.angle_beta   90.00
_cell.angle_gamma   90.00
#
_symmetry.space_group_name_H-M   'P 1'
#
loop_
_entity.id
_entity.type
_entity.pdbx_description
1 polymer ?
#
loop_
_entity_poly.entity_id
_entity_poly.type
_entity_poly.pdbx_seq_one_letter_code
_entity_poly.pdbx_strand_id
1 'polypeptide(L)'
;MAKKKTTAIVPLTGEAAERAIGSPQAVAKIVGSGGDIVREGDTTLITGRSYLTSAGVIDADEIYYVADSGRSGEEGRRLGEADKVAWRDPATGYECIMLRATDGGHLSGYVGIPLDHPLWGWKYEAVPVDFGIEVHGGLTYGRICEDGPTPERRITADARRICHVPRGQVRYEPITHATDYRVEDAHAWWFGFDCDHAYDVVPGRAKDHQPFMAAEIGGEYRDDGYVYREVRNLASQLRAIADGEPAPPRDGPPPPPISLDPGAGGR
;
A
#
# COMPACT_ATOMS: atom_id res chain seq x y z
N MET A 1 5.19 -23.97 -19.48
CA MET A 1 4.67 -22.69 -18.93
C MET A 1 4.57 -21.70 -20.07
N ALA A 2 3.37 -21.25 -20.44
CA ALA A 2 3.22 -20.24 -21.48
C ALA A 2 3.75 -18.90 -20.95
N LYS A 3 4.74 -18.30 -21.62
CA LYS A 3 5.19 -16.93 -21.30
C LYS A 3 3.99 -16.01 -21.51
N LYS A 4 3.43 -15.42 -20.44
CA LYS A 4 2.42 -14.35 -20.55
C LYS A 4 3.04 -13.23 -21.38
N LYS A 5 2.36 -12.79 -22.44
CA LYS A 5 2.86 -11.73 -23.32
C LYS A 5 2.73 -10.38 -22.61
N THR A 6 3.85 -9.69 -22.42
CA THR A 6 3.86 -8.27 -22.09
C THR A 6 3.52 -7.46 -23.36
N THR A 7 2.59 -6.53 -23.24
CA THR A 7 2.21 -5.61 -24.32
C THR A 7 3.22 -4.46 -24.38
N ALA A 8 3.37 -3.85 -25.56
CA ALA A 8 4.18 -2.65 -25.74
C ALA A 8 3.72 -1.52 -24.81
N ILE A 9 4.68 -0.69 -24.38
CA ILE A 9 4.41 0.55 -23.64
C ILE A 9 3.64 1.49 -24.55
N VAL A 10 2.49 2.00 -24.08
CA VAL A 10 1.66 2.94 -24.83
C VAL A 10 1.38 4.19 -23.99
N PRO A 11 1.31 5.38 -24.61
CA PRO A 11 0.95 6.61 -23.89
C PRO A 11 -0.43 6.49 -23.23
N LEU A 12 -0.54 7.01 -22.01
CA LEU A 12 -1.81 7.01 -21.28
C LEU A 12 -2.76 8.09 -21.82
N THR A 13 -3.82 7.66 -22.52
CA THR A 13 -5.00 8.45 -22.89
C THR A 13 -6.22 7.97 -22.12
N GLY A 14 -7.31 8.77 -22.07
CA GLY A 14 -8.56 8.37 -21.39
C GLY A 14 -9.11 7.04 -21.92
N GLU A 15 -9.22 6.90 -23.25
CA GLU A 15 -9.67 5.66 -23.90
C GLU A 15 -8.73 4.47 -23.64
N ALA A 16 -7.41 4.69 -23.61
CA ALA A 16 -6.44 3.64 -23.31
C ALA A 16 -6.58 3.16 -21.85
N ALA A 17 -6.81 4.09 -20.92
CA ALA A 17 -7.02 3.80 -19.51
C ALA A 17 -8.29 2.96 -19.30
N GLU A 18 -9.42 3.41 -19.87
CA GLU A 18 -10.70 2.70 -19.77
C GLU A 18 -10.60 1.28 -20.34
N ARG A 19 -9.95 1.11 -21.50
CA ARG A 19 -9.73 -0.21 -22.11
C ARG A 19 -8.81 -1.11 -21.30
N ALA A 20 -7.80 -0.53 -20.64
CA ALA A 20 -6.80 -1.29 -19.89
C ALA A 20 -7.30 -1.72 -18.49
N ILE A 21 -8.10 -0.88 -17.84
CA ILE A 21 -8.55 -1.07 -16.45
C ILE A 21 -9.97 -1.64 -16.38
N GLY A 22 -10.83 -1.23 -17.32
CA GLY A 22 -12.21 -1.70 -17.42
C GLY A 22 -13.14 -1.13 -16.34
N SER A 23 -12.76 -0.05 -15.65
CA SER A 23 -13.59 0.61 -14.63
C SER A 23 -13.47 2.14 -14.71
N PRO A 24 -14.56 2.87 -15.02
CA PRO A 24 -14.56 4.33 -15.03
C PRO A 24 -14.21 4.95 -13.66
N GLN A 25 -14.64 4.31 -12.57
CA GLN A 25 -14.33 4.75 -11.20
C GLN A 25 -12.82 4.66 -10.92
N ALA A 26 -12.17 3.59 -11.39
CA ALA A 26 -10.72 3.44 -11.28
C ALA A 26 -9.97 4.44 -12.16
N VAL A 27 -10.45 4.70 -13.38
CA VAL A 27 -9.87 5.72 -14.26
C VAL A 27 -9.97 7.12 -13.62
N ALA A 28 -11.07 7.43 -12.94
CA ALA A 28 -11.25 8.70 -12.24
C ALA A 28 -10.24 8.94 -11.10
N LYS A 29 -9.62 7.88 -10.56
CA LYS A 29 -8.56 8.00 -9.56
C LYS A 29 -7.18 8.32 -10.16
N ILE A 30 -7.01 8.24 -11.48
CA ILE A 30 -5.72 8.51 -12.13
C ILE A 30 -5.74 9.95 -12.63
N VAL A 31 -4.93 10.81 -12.02
CA VAL A 31 -4.92 12.25 -12.28
C VAL A 31 -3.55 12.74 -12.77
N GLY A 32 -3.52 13.94 -13.34
CA GLY A 32 -2.33 14.51 -14.00
C GLY A 32 -2.36 14.35 -15.52
N SER A 33 -1.23 14.58 -16.19
CA SER A 33 -1.06 14.48 -17.65
C SER A 33 0.18 13.65 -18.00
N GLY A 34 0.24 13.11 -19.23
CA GLY A 34 1.37 12.27 -19.67
C GLY A 34 1.26 10.82 -19.22
N GLY A 35 2.39 10.18 -18.89
CA GLY A 35 2.44 8.82 -18.37
C GLY A 35 2.21 7.70 -19.40
N ASP A 36 2.43 6.48 -18.93
CA ASP A 36 2.45 5.27 -19.75
C ASP A 36 1.57 4.16 -19.16
N ILE A 37 1.05 3.30 -20.04
CA ILE A 37 0.39 2.04 -19.66
C ILE A 37 1.22 0.87 -20.18
N VAL A 38 1.43 -0.12 -19.31
CA VAL A 38 2.00 -1.42 -19.68
C VAL A 38 1.09 -2.53 -19.17
N ARG A 39 0.86 -3.56 -19.99
CA ARG A 39 0.05 -4.73 -19.60
C ARG A 39 0.86 -6.01 -19.67
N GLU A 40 0.70 -6.86 -18.67
CA GLU A 40 1.22 -8.24 -18.67
C GLU A 40 0.14 -9.17 -18.13
N GLY A 41 -0.43 -10.01 -19.00
CA GLY A 41 -1.57 -10.84 -18.63
C GLY A 41 -2.77 -10.03 -18.13
N ASP A 42 -3.18 -10.32 -16.89
CA ASP A 42 -4.30 -9.72 -16.15
C ASP A 42 -3.91 -8.45 -15.38
N THR A 43 -2.64 -8.03 -15.45
CA THR A 43 -2.12 -6.88 -14.70
C THR A 43 -1.85 -5.72 -15.65
N THR A 44 -2.30 -4.54 -15.24
CA THR A 44 -2.05 -3.24 -15.86
C THR A 44 -1.20 -2.41 -14.91
N LEU A 45 -0.06 -1.91 -15.38
CA LEU A 45 0.80 -0.93 -14.71
C LEU A 45 0.62 0.43 -15.39
N ILE A 46 0.53 1.47 -14.58
CA ILE A 46 0.49 2.86 -14.98
C ILE A 46 1.61 3.61 -14.26
N THR A 47 2.38 4.41 -15.00
CA THR A 47 3.47 5.24 -14.48
C THR A 47 3.34 6.68 -14.96
N GLY A 48 3.92 7.63 -14.23
CA GLY A 48 3.91 9.05 -14.61
C GLY A 48 2.55 9.73 -14.42
N ARG A 49 1.77 9.25 -13.44
CA ARG A 49 0.50 9.83 -13.02
C ARG A 49 0.38 9.82 -11.52
N SER A 50 -0.39 10.77 -11.01
CA SER A 50 -0.75 10.80 -9.59
C SER A 50 -2.03 9.98 -9.35
N TYR A 51 -2.23 9.57 -8.11
CA TYR A 51 -3.38 8.78 -7.68
C TYR A 51 -4.24 9.55 -6.68
N LEU A 52 -5.55 9.66 -6.95
CA LEU A 52 -6.50 10.42 -6.16
C LEU A 52 -7.22 9.53 -5.14
N THR A 53 -7.12 9.92 -3.87
CA THR A 53 -7.87 9.34 -2.75
C THR A 53 -8.81 10.37 -2.15
N SER A 54 -9.72 9.95 -1.26
CA SER A 54 -10.54 10.87 -0.48
C SER A 54 -9.73 11.72 0.53
N ALA A 55 -8.51 11.28 0.88
CA ALA A 55 -7.61 11.97 1.80
C ALA A 55 -6.55 12.86 1.11
N GLY A 56 -6.46 12.82 -0.22
CA GLY A 56 -5.51 13.64 -0.98
C GLY A 56 -4.99 12.96 -2.24
N VAL A 57 -4.01 13.62 -2.86
CA VAL A 57 -3.34 13.15 -4.08
C VAL A 57 -1.99 12.56 -3.71
N ILE A 58 -1.71 11.36 -4.23
CA ILE A 58 -0.43 10.66 -4.12
C ILE A 58 0.37 10.93 -5.40
N ASP A 59 1.58 11.46 -5.31
CA ASP A 59 2.51 11.47 -6.46
C ASP A 59 3.05 10.06 -6.66
N ALA A 60 2.30 9.23 -7.39
CA ALA A 60 2.59 7.82 -7.50
C ALA A 60 3.73 7.56 -8.50
N ASP A 61 4.66 6.70 -8.10
CA ASP A 61 5.66 6.15 -9.00
C ASP A 61 5.03 5.07 -9.88
N GLU A 62 4.24 4.19 -9.27
CA GLU A 62 3.62 3.06 -9.94
C GLU A 62 2.20 2.78 -9.40
N ILE A 63 1.26 2.59 -10.33
CA ILE A 63 -0.14 2.26 -10.03
C ILE A 63 -0.49 0.97 -10.76
N TYR A 64 -0.94 -0.05 -10.03
CA TYR A 64 -1.26 -1.36 -10.56
C TYR A 64 -2.75 -1.69 -10.41
N TYR A 65 -3.32 -2.24 -11.47
CA TYR A 65 -4.65 -2.84 -11.49
C TYR A 65 -4.56 -4.29 -11.95
N VAL A 66 -5.30 -5.18 -11.29
CA VAL A 66 -5.39 -6.61 -11.55
C VAL A 66 -6.85 -6.94 -11.84
N ALA A 67 -7.09 -7.61 -12.97
CA ALA A 67 -8.46 -7.86 -13.45
C ALA A 67 -9.30 -8.76 -12.52
N ASP A 68 -8.69 -9.60 -11.68
CA ASP A 68 -9.38 -10.62 -10.87
C ASP A 68 -8.92 -10.71 -9.40
N SER A 69 -8.34 -9.67 -8.81
CA SER A 69 -7.81 -9.63 -7.41
C SER A 69 -8.89 -9.65 -6.30
N GLY A 70 -9.85 -10.58 -6.37
CA GLY A 70 -10.95 -10.68 -5.41
C GLY A 70 -12.20 -9.90 -5.83
N ARG A 71 -12.44 -9.75 -7.14
CA ARG A 71 -13.69 -9.21 -7.70
C ARG A 71 -14.91 -10.13 -7.52
N SER A 72 -14.75 -11.28 -6.84
CA SER A 72 -15.78 -12.31 -6.67
C SER A 72 -16.67 -12.13 -5.43
N GLY A 73 -16.86 -10.90 -4.96
CA GLY A 73 -17.82 -10.52 -3.91
C GLY A 73 -18.54 -9.25 -4.35
N GLU A 74 -19.83 -9.11 -4.02
CA GLU A 74 -20.76 -8.05 -4.46
C GLU A 74 -20.06 -6.79 -5.00
N GLU A 75 -20.27 -6.54 -6.30
CA GLU A 75 -19.69 -5.50 -7.17
C GLU A 75 -19.74 -4.05 -6.63
N GLY A 76 -20.35 -3.82 -5.46
CA GLY A 76 -20.74 -2.51 -4.95
C GLY A 76 -19.93 -1.92 -3.78
N ARG A 77 -18.88 -2.57 -3.26
CA ARG A 77 -18.11 -2.01 -2.11
C ARG A 77 -16.77 -1.35 -2.45
N ARG A 78 -16.17 -1.66 -3.61
CA ARG A 78 -14.91 -1.03 -4.04
C ARG A 78 -15.21 0.30 -4.71
N LEU A 79 -14.45 1.34 -4.39
CA LEU A 79 -14.61 2.69 -4.94
C LEU A 79 -13.66 2.96 -6.12
N GLY A 80 -13.26 1.90 -6.83
CA GLY A 80 -12.32 1.96 -7.94
C GLY A 80 -10.86 1.92 -7.53
N GLU A 81 -10.52 1.47 -6.33
CA GLU A 81 -9.14 1.55 -5.83
C GLU A 81 -8.19 0.62 -6.58
N ALA A 82 -6.97 1.08 -6.81
CA ALA A 82 -5.88 0.28 -7.37
C ALA A 82 -5.53 -0.90 -6.45
N ASP A 83 -4.94 -1.94 -7.05
CA ASP A 83 -4.48 -3.11 -6.33
C ASP A 83 -3.11 -2.89 -5.70
N LYS A 84 -2.28 -2.02 -6.28
CA LYS A 84 -1.08 -1.50 -5.65
C LYS A 84 -0.85 -0.06 -6.06
N VAL A 85 -0.52 0.80 -5.12
CA VAL A 85 0.04 2.13 -5.38
C VAL A 85 1.34 2.21 -4.60
N ALA A 86 2.43 2.57 -5.28
CA ALA A 86 3.72 2.76 -4.67
C ALA A 86 4.20 4.19 -4.92
N TRP A 87 4.74 4.82 -3.87
CA TRP A 87 5.19 6.20 -3.90
C TRP A 87 6.23 6.45 -2.81
N ARG A 88 6.98 7.53 -2.96
CA ARG A 88 7.80 8.10 -1.89
C ARG A 88 7.02 9.15 -1.12
N ASP A 89 6.89 9.00 0.20
CA ASP A 89 6.25 10.00 1.04
C ASP A 89 7.12 11.27 1.10
N PRO A 90 6.63 12.43 0.62
CA PRO A 90 7.46 13.62 0.49
C PRO A 90 7.84 14.26 1.83
N ALA A 91 7.12 13.96 2.91
CA ALA A 91 7.42 14.52 4.23
C ALA A 91 8.59 13.80 4.89
N THR A 92 8.64 12.47 4.78
CA THR A 92 9.60 11.61 5.49
C THR A 92 10.74 11.12 4.59
N GLY A 93 10.51 11.10 3.28
CA GLY A 93 11.42 10.52 2.29
C GLY A 93 11.35 8.98 2.22
N TYR A 94 10.42 8.34 2.93
CA TYR A 94 10.28 6.89 2.97
C TYR A 94 9.39 6.34 1.85
N GLU A 95 9.72 5.13 1.41
CA GLU A 95 8.91 4.42 0.44
C GLU A 95 7.64 3.89 1.07
N CYS A 96 6.56 4.00 0.33
CA CYS A 96 5.23 3.69 0.81
C CYS A 96 4.51 2.84 -0.23
N ILE A 97 3.74 1.87 0.27
CA ILE A 97 2.90 1.01 -0.55
C ILE A 97 1.51 0.94 0.07
N MET A 98 0.50 1.13 -0.76
CA MET A 98 -0.83 0.61 -0.52
C MET A 98 -0.98 -0.64 -1.40
N LEU A 99 -1.39 -1.76 -0.82
CA LEU A 99 -1.50 -3.04 -1.52
C LEU A 99 -2.80 -3.74 -1.13
N ARG A 100 -3.47 -4.30 -2.14
CA ARG A 100 -4.64 -5.14 -1.94
C ARG A 100 -4.20 -6.58 -1.68
N ALA A 101 -4.66 -7.11 -0.55
CA ALA A 101 -4.44 -8.49 -0.18
C ALA A 101 -5.11 -9.43 -1.20
N THR A 102 -4.42 -10.50 -1.58
CA THR A 102 -4.99 -11.51 -2.51
C THR A 102 -6.07 -12.37 -1.83
N ASP A 103 -5.96 -12.52 -0.52
CA ASP A 103 -6.95 -13.11 0.37
C ASP A 103 -7.88 -12.02 0.90
N GLY A 104 -9.19 -12.19 0.68
CA GLY A 104 -10.20 -11.25 1.18
C GLY A 104 -10.28 -9.90 0.46
N GLY A 105 -9.24 -9.44 -0.23
CA GLY A 105 -9.30 -8.22 -1.07
C GLY A 105 -9.39 -6.90 -0.29
N HIS A 106 -9.06 -6.92 1.00
CA HIS A 106 -8.86 -5.71 1.82
C HIS A 106 -7.60 -4.97 1.37
N LEU A 107 -7.51 -3.68 1.72
CA LEU A 107 -6.30 -2.90 1.51
C LEU A 107 -5.40 -2.98 2.75
N SER A 108 -4.10 -2.84 2.52
CA SER A 108 -3.05 -2.82 3.54
C SER A 108 -2.05 -1.72 3.21
N GLY A 109 -1.39 -1.20 4.24
CA GLY A 109 -0.42 -0.12 4.10
C GLY A 109 0.97 -0.55 4.59
N TYR A 110 2.01 -0.11 3.88
CA TYR A 110 3.40 -0.46 4.20
C TYR A 110 4.33 0.74 4.02
N VAL A 111 5.35 0.83 4.88
CA VAL A 111 6.42 1.83 4.84
C VAL A 111 7.78 1.13 4.90
N GLY A 112 8.65 1.46 3.95
CA GLY A 112 10.02 0.97 3.86
C GLY A 112 10.99 1.92 4.56
N ILE A 113 11.79 1.38 5.48
CA ILE A 113 12.84 2.07 6.20
C ILE A 113 14.24 1.63 5.73
N PRO A 114 15.24 2.55 5.75
CA PRO A 114 16.62 2.25 5.38
C PRO A 114 17.34 1.36 6.39
N LEU A 115 18.52 0.84 5.98
CA LEU A 115 19.41 0.02 6.80
C LEU A 115 19.91 0.73 8.08
N ASP A 116 20.05 2.04 8.06
CA ASP A 116 20.51 2.85 9.19
C ASP A 116 19.38 3.21 10.18
N HIS A 117 18.13 2.85 9.89
CA HIS A 117 17.00 3.11 10.78
C HIS A 117 17.08 2.23 12.06
N PRO A 118 16.78 2.76 13.27
CA PRO A 118 16.89 2.03 14.53
C PRO A 118 16.10 0.71 14.60
N LEU A 119 14.94 0.67 13.94
CA LEU A 119 14.07 -0.51 13.84
C LEU A 119 14.38 -1.45 12.66
N TRP A 120 15.45 -1.21 11.91
CA TRP A 120 15.79 -2.10 10.80
C TRP A 120 16.07 -3.52 11.31
N GLY A 121 15.47 -4.53 10.66
CA GLY A 121 15.61 -5.94 11.04
C GLY A 121 14.69 -6.42 12.15
N TRP A 122 13.87 -5.53 12.73
CA TRP A 122 12.91 -5.90 13.77
C TRP A 122 11.65 -6.49 13.14
N LYS A 123 11.27 -7.69 13.59
CA LYS A 123 9.91 -8.18 13.32
C LYS A 123 8.90 -7.28 14.01
N TYR A 124 7.70 -7.18 13.46
CA TYR A 124 6.69 -6.26 13.99
C TYR A 124 6.29 -6.58 15.43
N GLU A 125 6.22 -7.86 15.80
CA GLU A 125 5.90 -8.33 17.14
C GLU A 125 7.00 -8.00 18.16
N ALA A 126 8.23 -7.77 17.67
CA ALA A 126 9.36 -7.45 18.51
C ALA A 126 9.45 -5.95 18.81
N VAL A 127 8.71 -5.09 18.09
CA VAL A 127 8.76 -3.63 18.29
C VAL A 127 8.15 -3.28 19.67
N PRO A 128 8.94 -2.68 20.59
CA PRO A 128 8.46 -2.32 21.92
C PRO A 128 7.32 -1.31 21.84
N VAL A 129 6.33 -1.49 22.72
CA VAL A 129 5.19 -0.56 22.88
C VAL A 129 5.64 0.87 23.22
N ASP A 130 6.82 1.02 23.83
CA ASP A 130 7.40 2.31 24.21
C ASP A 130 7.77 3.18 23.00
N PHE A 131 7.89 2.60 21.80
CA PHE A 131 8.02 3.38 20.56
C PHE A 131 6.71 4.06 20.15
N GLY A 132 5.58 3.69 20.77
CA GLY A 132 4.31 4.37 20.61
C GLY A 132 3.72 4.29 19.20
N ILE A 133 4.07 3.28 18.40
CA ILE A 133 3.55 3.14 17.05
C ILE A 133 2.04 2.84 17.10
N GLU A 134 1.25 3.78 16.60
CA GLU A 134 -0.20 3.71 16.52
C GLU A 134 -0.67 3.80 15.05
N VAL A 135 -1.14 2.67 14.55
CA VAL A 135 -1.75 2.50 13.22
C VAL A 135 -2.97 1.59 13.33
N HIS A 136 -3.80 1.54 12.30
CA HIS A 136 -4.97 0.66 12.23
C HIS A 136 -4.67 -0.79 12.65
N GLY A 137 -5.20 -1.20 13.81
CA GLY A 137 -5.01 -2.55 14.37
C GLY A 137 -3.60 -2.86 14.88
N GLY A 138 -2.66 -1.92 14.77
CA GLY A 138 -1.25 -2.12 15.08
C GLY A 138 -0.45 -2.64 13.88
N LEU A 139 0.85 -2.85 14.10
CA LEU A 139 1.70 -3.43 13.06
C LEU A 139 1.35 -4.93 12.89
N THR A 140 1.23 -5.37 11.64
CA THR A 140 1.00 -6.78 11.27
C THR A 140 2.05 -7.32 10.30
N TYR A 141 2.99 -6.45 9.88
CA TYR A 141 4.07 -6.80 8.98
C TYR A 141 5.38 -6.11 9.39
N GLY A 142 6.50 -6.83 9.28
CA GLY A 142 7.85 -6.37 9.64
C GLY A 142 8.92 -7.30 9.07
N ARG A 143 9.31 -7.09 7.80
CA ARG A 143 10.24 -7.98 7.06
C ARG A 143 11.02 -7.23 5.98
N ILE A 144 12.11 -7.81 5.51
CA ILE A 144 12.88 -7.30 4.37
C ILE A 144 12.04 -7.28 3.09
N CYS A 145 12.36 -6.37 2.16
CA CYS A 145 11.77 -6.27 0.82
C CYS A 145 11.63 -7.65 0.14
N GLU A 146 10.45 -7.91 -0.43
CA GLU A 146 10.15 -9.14 -1.16
C GLU A 146 10.65 -9.12 -2.63
N ASP A 147 11.93 -8.80 -2.89
CA ASP A 147 12.47 -8.74 -4.27
C ASP A 147 12.55 -10.14 -4.93
N GLY A 148 12.56 -11.19 -4.11
CA GLY A 148 12.57 -12.60 -4.53
C GLY A 148 13.96 -13.13 -4.94
N PRO A 149 14.13 -14.47 -5.03
CA PRO A 149 15.45 -15.10 -5.28
C PRO A 149 16.00 -14.89 -6.70
N THR A 150 15.15 -14.41 -7.62
CA THR A 150 15.52 -13.94 -8.96
C THR A 150 14.62 -12.75 -9.26
N PRO A 151 15.16 -11.52 -9.38
CA PRO A 151 14.38 -10.31 -9.60
C PRO A 151 13.91 -10.26 -11.07
N GLU A 152 13.13 -11.24 -11.50
CA GLU A 152 12.31 -11.05 -12.69
C GLU A 152 11.25 -10.01 -12.33
N ARG A 153 11.54 -8.75 -12.71
CA ARG A 153 10.72 -7.53 -12.53
C ARG A 153 9.49 -7.55 -13.44
N ARG A 154 8.74 -8.65 -13.32
CA ARG A 154 7.48 -8.88 -14.01
C ARG A 154 6.40 -8.07 -13.32
N ILE A 155 5.65 -7.33 -14.13
CA ILE A 155 4.55 -6.48 -13.70
C ILE A 155 3.55 -7.27 -12.87
N THR A 156 3.26 -8.50 -13.29
CA THR A 156 2.35 -9.43 -12.58
C THR A 156 2.83 -9.84 -11.18
N ALA A 157 4.14 -9.87 -10.96
CA ALA A 157 4.73 -10.18 -9.65
C ALA A 157 4.87 -8.91 -8.80
N ASP A 158 5.35 -7.83 -9.39
CA ASP A 158 5.57 -6.54 -8.70
C ASP A 158 4.26 -5.94 -8.19
N ALA A 159 3.14 -6.18 -8.88
CA ALA A 159 1.80 -5.81 -8.43
C ALA A 159 1.36 -6.44 -7.09
N ARG A 160 2.07 -7.47 -6.60
CA ARG A 160 1.71 -8.23 -5.39
C ARG A 160 2.79 -8.24 -4.30
N ARG A 161 3.99 -7.71 -4.60
CA ARG A 161 5.13 -7.74 -3.67
C ARG A 161 5.10 -6.56 -2.71
N ILE A 162 5.48 -6.80 -1.46
CA ILE A 162 5.85 -5.74 -0.53
C ILE A 162 7.32 -5.38 -0.78
N CYS A 163 7.51 -4.67 -1.89
CA CYS A 163 8.76 -4.02 -2.26
C CYS A 163 8.46 -2.94 -3.31
N HIS A 164 9.19 -1.84 -3.23
CA HIS A 164 9.12 -0.76 -4.21
C HIS A 164 10.53 -0.37 -4.63
N VAL A 165 10.84 -0.68 -5.87
CA VAL A 165 11.98 -0.16 -6.60
C VAL A 165 11.36 0.29 -7.94
N PRO A 166 11.21 1.59 -8.23
CA PRO A 166 10.60 2.10 -9.44
C PRO A 166 11.24 1.51 -10.69
N ARG A 167 10.42 1.19 -11.69
CA ARG A 167 10.86 0.77 -13.02
C ARG A 167 11.29 1.95 -13.90
N GLY A 168 10.92 3.17 -13.51
CA GLY A 168 11.22 4.41 -14.22
C GLY A 168 12.64 4.94 -13.98
N GLN A 169 12.97 6.07 -14.62
CA GLN A 169 14.22 6.77 -14.30
C GLN A 169 14.22 7.23 -12.84
N VAL A 170 15.35 7.02 -12.18
CA VAL A 170 15.62 7.54 -10.84
C VAL A 170 15.39 9.06 -10.85
N ARG A 171 14.43 9.51 -10.05
CA ARG A 171 14.22 10.95 -9.82
C ARG A 171 15.29 11.39 -8.83
N TYR A 172 16.14 12.33 -9.24
CA TYR A 172 17.04 12.98 -8.30
C TYR A 172 16.23 13.93 -7.45
N GLU A 173 16.02 13.56 -6.19
CA GLU A 173 15.40 14.44 -5.21
C GLU A 173 16.50 15.06 -4.34
N PRO A 174 16.40 16.37 -4.03
CA PRO A 174 17.30 16.98 -3.08
C PRO A 174 17.25 16.21 -1.77
N ILE A 175 18.42 16.01 -1.16
CA ILE A 175 18.49 15.46 0.18
C ILE A 175 17.86 16.50 1.12
N THR A 176 16.68 16.20 1.65
CA THR A 176 15.98 17.00 2.65
C THR A 176 16.35 16.56 4.05
N HIS A 177 16.77 15.30 4.21
CA HIS A 177 17.07 14.70 5.50
C HIS A 177 18.39 13.92 5.53
N ALA A 178 19.08 13.93 6.67
CA ALA A 178 20.40 13.28 6.82
C ALA A 178 20.38 11.75 6.59
N THR A 179 19.21 11.13 6.73
CA THR A 179 18.95 9.69 6.59
C THR A 179 18.17 9.37 5.31
N ASP A 180 18.23 10.25 4.30
CA ASP A 180 17.48 10.05 3.06
C ASP A 180 17.87 8.73 2.39
N TYR A 181 16.97 7.76 2.57
CA TYR A 181 16.94 6.48 1.90
C TYR A 181 16.83 6.69 0.40
N ARG A 182 17.54 5.86 -0.36
CA ARG A 182 17.33 5.73 -1.80
C ARG A 182 16.55 4.46 -2.06
N VAL A 183 15.39 4.66 -2.67
CA VAL A 183 14.56 3.73 -3.46
C VAL A 183 15.21 2.41 -3.93
N GLU A 184 16.49 2.42 -4.27
CA GLU A 184 17.20 1.34 -4.94
C GLU A 184 17.79 0.28 -3.99
N ASP A 185 17.72 0.48 -2.67
CA ASP A 185 18.31 -0.49 -1.73
C ASP A 185 17.36 -1.68 -1.51
N ALA A 186 17.71 -2.81 -2.14
CA ALA A 186 17.04 -4.10 -1.97
C ALA A 186 16.98 -4.58 -0.51
N HIS A 187 17.72 -3.96 0.42
CA HIS A 187 17.70 -4.28 1.84
C HIS A 187 16.75 -3.41 2.67
N ALA A 188 15.87 -2.62 2.05
CA ALA A 188 14.81 -1.93 2.78
C ALA A 188 14.00 -2.89 3.66
N TRP A 189 13.77 -2.48 4.90
CA TRP A 189 12.91 -3.21 5.83
C TRP A 189 11.53 -2.57 5.83
N TRP A 190 10.49 -3.36 5.66
CA TRP A 190 9.12 -2.88 5.51
C TRP A 190 8.32 -3.20 6.75
N PHE A 191 7.68 -2.17 7.30
CA PHE A 191 6.63 -2.27 8.31
C PHE A 191 5.26 -2.03 7.69
N GLY A 192 4.22 -2.65 8.22
CA GLY A 192 2.87 -2.44 7.70
C GLY A 192 1.77 -2.93 8.61
N PHE A 193 0.56 -2.67 8.17
CA PHE A 193 -0.72 -3.05 8.79
C PHE A 193 -1.68 -3.51 7.69
N ASP A 194 -2.67 -4.32 8.05
CA ASP A 194 -3.74 -4.76 7.14
C ASP A 194 -5.13 -4.29 7.61
N CYS A 195 -6.10 -4.24 6.70
CA CYS A 195 -7.48 -3.93 7.04
C CYS A 195 -8.39 -5.18 7.05
N ASP A 196 -7.94 -6.26 7.70
CA ASP A 196 -8.74 -7.46 8.02
C ASP A 196 -8.85 -7.68 9.53
N HIS A 197 -9.28 -6.64 10.26
CA HIS A 197 -9.55 -6.74 11.69
C HIS A 197 -11.01 -7.07 11.99
N ALA A 198 -11.32 -7.44 13.23
CA ALA A 198 -12.67 -7.81 13.68
C ALA A 198 -13.74 -6.73 13.46
N TYR A 199 -13.34 -5.49 13.22
CA TYR A 199 -14.19 -4.31 12.96
C TYR A 199 -14.12 -3.80 11.51
N ASP A 200 -13.44 -4.54 10.63
CA ASP A 200 -13.34 -4.19 9.21
C ASP A 200 -14.35 -4.98 8.37
N VAL A 201 -14.83 -4.31 7.33
CA VAL A 201 -15.60 -4.96 6.26
C VAL A 201 -14.64 -5.38 5.16
N VAL A 202 -14.42 -6.70 5.01
CA VAL A 202 -13.53 -7.26 3.99
C VAL A 202 -14.32 -7.62 2.71
N PRO A 203 -13.97 -7.08 1.52
CA PRO A 203 -14.79 -7.23 0.31
C PRO A 203 -15.04 -8.67 -0.15
N GLY A 204 -14.02 -9.52 -0.10
CA GLY A 204 -14.07 -10.92 -0.56
C GLY A 204 -14.68 -11.90 0.44
N ARG A 205 -15.08 -11.43 1.62
CA ARG A 205 -15.68 -12.25 2.68
C ARG A 205 -17.20 -12.14 2.61
N ALA A 206 -17.87 -13.29 2.47
CA ALA A 206 -19.34 -13.36 2.43
C ALA A 206 -19.96 -12.76 3.71
N LYS A 207 -21.18 -12.20 3.61
CA LYS A 207 -21.83 -11.46 4.72
C LYS A 207 -22.00 -12.30 5.99
N ASP A 208 -22.19 -13.60 5.84
CA ASP A 208 -22.30 -14.62 6.90
C ASP A 208 -20.96 -15.08 7.49
N HIS A 209 -19.86 -14.73 6.81
CA HIS A 209 -18.49 -15.00 7.25
C HIS A 209 -17.73 -13.76 7.72
N GLN A 210 -18.35 -12.57 7.68
CA GLN A 210 -17.79 -11.38 8.31
C GLN A 210 -17.57 -11.66 9.81
N PRO A 211 -16.53 -11.10 10.44
CA PRO A 211 -16.33 -11.28 11.87
C PRO A 211 -17.62 -10.94 12.61
N PHE A 212 -18.05 -11.82 13.53
CA PHE A 212 -19.32 -11.70 14.27
C PHE A 212 -19.49 -10.28 14.88
N MET A 213 -18.38 -9.64 15.23
CA MET A 213 -18.34 -8.27 15.74
C MET A 213 -18.56 -7.20 14.66
N ALA A 214 -18.02 -7.33 13.44
CA ALA A 214 -18.17 -6.34 12.38
C ALA A 214 -19.64 -6.05 12.02
N ALA A 215 -20.52 -7.05 12.06
CA ALA A 215 -21.94 -6.85 11.78
C ALA A 215 -22.70 -6.14 12.93
N GLU A 216 -22.30 -6.38 14.17
CA GLU A 216 -22.96 -5.87 15.38
C GLU A 216 -22.40 -4.51 15.84
N ILE A 217 -21.15 -4.16 15.49
CA ILE A 217 -20.50 -2.89 15.88
C ILE A 217 -20.45 -1.84 14.76
N GLY A 218 -21.05 -2.10 13.61
CA GLY A 218 -21.03 -1.17 12.47
C GLY A 218 -19.67 -1.13 11.75
N GLY A 219 -19.15 -2.30 11.40
CA GLY A 219 -17.88 -2.46 10.71
C GLY A 219 -17.79 -1.62 9.44
N GLU A 220 -16.59 -1.14 9.16
CA GLU A 220 -16.34 -0.16 8.10
C GLU A 220 -15.36 -0.73 7.06
N TYR A 221 -15.61 -0.46 5.79
CA TYR A 221 -14.62 -0.77 4.76
C TYR A 221 -13.55 0.33 4.75
N ARG A 222 -12.30 -0.07 4.94
CA ARG A 222 -11.15 0.83 4.90
C ARG A 222 -10.75 1.08 3.44
N ASP A 223 -11.19 2.22 2.91
CA ASP A 223 -10.89 2.65 1.54
C ASP A 223 -9.44 3.14 1.38
N ASP A 224 -9.08 3.53 0.17
CA ASP A 224 -7.73 4.02 -0.12
C ASP A 224 -7.38 5.35 0.55
N GLY A 225 -8.37 6.21 0.83
CA GLY A 225 -8.13 7.43 1.59
C GLY A 225 -7.84 7.16 3.06
N TYR A 226 -8.51 6.17 3.64
CA TYR A 226 -8.18 5.66 4.98
C TYR A 226 -6.75 5.11 5.02
N VAL A 227 -6.42 4.17 4.12
CA VAL A 227 -5.09 3.55 4.08
C VAL A 227 -4.00 4.58 3.80
N TYR A 228 -4.25 5.55 2.92
CA TYR A 228 -3.29 6.63 2.66
C TYR A 228 -2.96 7.45 3.92
N ARG A 229 -3.96 7.82 4.72
CA ARG A 229 -3.71 8.50 6.02
C ARG A 229 -2.91 7.62 6.98
N GLU A 230 -3.27 6.35 7.11
CA GLU A 230 -2.57 5.43 7.99
C GLU A 230 -1.11 5.23 7.59
N VAL A 231 -0.83 5.11 6.29
CA VAL A 231 0.54 5.00 5.78
C VAL A 231 1.34 6.27 6.08
N ARG A 232 0.75 7.47 5.92
CA ARG A 232 1.42 8.73 6.28
C ARG A 232 1.67 8.85 7.78
N ASN A 233 0.71 8.43 8.61
CA ASN A 233 0.86 8.38 10.05
C ASN A 233 1.99 7.42 10.45
N LEU A 234 2.06 6.22 9.84
CA LEU A 234 3.13 5.25 10.08
C LEU A 234 4.50 5.82 9.66
N ALA A 235 4.60 6.39 8.46
CA ALA A 235 5.83 6.96 7.96
C ALA A 235 6.36 8.07 8.87
N SER A 236 5.46 8.96 9.33
CA SER A 236 5.82 10.07 10.21
C SER A 236 6.30 9.59 11.59
N GLN A 237 5.70 8.52 12.12
CA GLN A 237 6.13 7.91 13.37
C GLN A 237 7.49 7.22 13.25
N LEU A 238 7.69 6.42 12.19
CA LEU A 238 8.99 5.80 11.90
C LEU A 238 10.08 6.87 11.73
N ARG A 239 9.76 7.97 11.05
CA ARG A 239 10.67 9.10 10.88
C ARG A 239 11.08 9.71 12.21
N ALA A 240 10.12 9.98 13.08
CA ALA A 240 10.40 10.52 14.41
C ALA A 240 11.31 9.58 15.24
N ILE A 241 11.10 8.27 15.14
CA ILE A 241 11.98 7.28 15.79
C ILE A 241 13.41 7.36 15.25
N ALA A 242 13.58 7.48 13.93
CA ALA A 242 14.91 7.63 13.32
C ALA A 242 15.62 8.92 13.78
N ASP A 243 14.86 10.00 13.94
CA ASP A 243 15.37 11.31 14.34
C ASP A 243 15.53 11.44 15.87
N GLY A 244 15.05 10.48 16.66
CA GLY A 244 15.06 10.52 18.12
C GLY A 244 14.05 11.53 18.71
N GLU A 245 13.03 11.88 17.93
CA GLU A 245 12.01 12.87 18.26
C GLU A 245 10.71 12.19 18.74
N PRO A 246 9.85 12.91 19.48
CA PRO A 246 8.52 12.41 19.86
C PRO A 246 7.65 12.12 18.63
N ALA A 247 6.75 11.13 18.75
CA ALA A 247 5.78 10.84 17.70
C ALA A 247 4.94 12.09 17.37
N PRO A 248 4.79 12.44 16.08
CA PRO A 248 4.00 13.60 15.69
C PRO A 248 2.51 13.36 15.95
N PRO A 249 1.70 14.43 16.04
CA PRO A 249 0.26 14.30 16.12
C PRO A 249 -0.27 13.52 14.91
N ARG A 250 -1.16 12.56 15.19
CA ARG A 250 -1.84 11.76 14.18
C ARG A 250 -2.77 12.62 13.31
N ASP A 251 -2.79 12.33 12.00
CA ASP A 251 -3.80 12.84 11.08
C ASP A 251 -5.03 11.93 11.09
N GLY A 252 -6.22 12.52 11.28
CA GLY A 252 -7.50 11.81 11.37
C GLY A 252 -7.85 11.28 12.76
N PRO A 253 -8.97 10.55 12.88
CA PRO A 253 -9.41 9.99 14.15
C PRO A 253 -8.45 8.90 14.66
N PRO A 254 -8.45 8.63 15.98
CA PRO A 254 -7.71 7.49 16.52
C PRO A 254 -8.21 6.18 15.89
N PRO A 255 -7.34 5.19 15.68
CA PRO A 255 -7.77 3.88 15.20
C PRO A 255 -8.69 3.22 16.24
N PRO A 256 -9.54 2.26 15.82
CA PRO A 256 -10.31 1.47 16.75
C PRO A 256 -9.39 0.77 17.77
N PRO A 257 -9.82 0.60 19.05
CA PRO A 257 -8.98 -0.04 20.07
C PRO A 257 -8.55 -1.47 19.67
N ILE A 258 -7.25 -1.76 19.81
CA ILE A 258 -6.66 -3.09 19.54
C ILE A 258 -7.36 -4.20 20.35
N SER A 259 -7.87 -3.89 21.54
CA SER A 259 -8.59 -4.84 22.41
C SER A 259 -9.89 -5.40 21.82
N LEU A 260 -10.37 -4.85 20.70
CA LEU A 260 -11.51 -5.40 19.95
C LEU A 260 -11.11 -6.57 19.04
N ASP A 261 -9.82 -6.86 18.88
CA ASP A 261 -9.32 -8.02 18.16
C ASP A 261 -8.70 -9.05 19.14
N PRO A 262 -9.42 -10.13 19.51
CA PRO A 262 -8.89 -11.15 20.41
C PRO A 262 -7.69 -11.92 19.83
N GLY A 263 -7.36 -11.75 18.55
CA GLY A 263 -6.18 -12.33 17.90
C GLY A 263 -4.91 -11.44 17.97
N ALA A 264 -5.06 -10.13 18.19
CA ALA A 264 -3.94 -9.17 18.22
C ALA A 264 -3.22 -9.14 19.58
N GLY A 265 -3.80 -9.72 20.63
CA GLY A 265 -3.29 -9.69 22.01
C GLY A 265 -2.30 -10.79 22.40
N GLY A 266 -1.86 -11.64 21.47
CA GLY A 266 -0.83 -12.64 21.80
C GLY A 266 -0.70 -13.76 20.78
N ARG A 267 0.44 -13.77 20.09
CA ARG A 267 1.13 -14.97 19.62
C ARG A 267 2.63 -14.82 19.80
#